data_AF-A0A399PUW4-F1
#
_entry.id   AF-A0A399PUW4-F1
#
_cell.length_a   1.000
_cell.length_b   1.000
_cell.length_c   1.000
_cell.angle_alpha   90.00
_cell.angle_beta   90.00
_cell.angle_gamma   90.00
#
_symmetry.space_group_name_H-M   'P 1'
#
loop_
_entity.id
_entity.type
_entity.pdbx_description
1 polymer ?
#
loop_
_entity_poly.entity_id
_entity_poly.type
_entity_poly.pdbx_seq_one_letter_code
_entity_poly.pdbx_strand_id
1 'polypeptide(L)' 'SRVPVIASGGAGELDHFAPAIEAGADAVLAASVFHSRRFTIGDVKGALQDAGQVVRR' A
#
# COMPACT_ATOMS: atom_id res chain seq x y z
N SER A 1 -15.75 -11.30 -15.41
CA SER A 1 -14.33 -10.90 -15.37
C SER A 1 -14.25 -9.53 -14.73
N ARG A 2 -13.47 -9.34 -13.66
CA ARG A 2 -13.25 -8.03 -13.01
C ARG A 2 -11.86 -7.53 -13.40
N VAL A 3 -11.76 -6.25 -13.76
CA VAL A 3 -10.49 -5.59 -14.07
C VAL A 3 -9.80 -5.22 -12.75
N PRO A 4 -8.48 -5.49 -12.59
CA PRO A 4 -7.75 -5.08 -11.40
C PRO A 4 -7.77 -3.57 -11.19
N VAL A 5 -7.90 -3.13 -9.93
CA VAL A 5 -7.97 -1.73 -9.54
C VAL A 5 -6.76 -1.38 -8.68
N ILE A 6 -6.11 -0.27 -9.02
CA ILE A 6 -5.01 0.30 -8.23
C ILE A 6 -5.54 1.51 -7.47
N ALA A 7 -5.51 1.46 -6.13
CA ALA A 7 -5.79 2.63 -5.31
C ALA A 7 -4.59 3.60 -5.39
N SER A 8 -4.82 4.84 -5.82
CA SER A 8 -3.78 5.84 -6.04
C SER A 8 -4.19 7.21 -5.48
N GLY A 9 -3.32 7.81 -4.67
CA GLY A 9 -3.54 9.12 -4.04
C GLY A 9 -4.02 9.05 -2.59
N GLY A 10 -3.55 9.99 -1.76
CA GLY A 10 -3.98 10.12 -0.35
C GLY A 10 -3.17 9.33 0.69
N ALA A 11 -2.33 8.38 0.28
CA ALA A 11 -1.43 7.67 1.20
C ALA A 11 -0.38 8.63 1.80
N GLY A 12 -0.37 8.73 3.13
CA GLY A 12 0.46 9.66 3.90
C GLY A 12 1.08 9.04 5.16
N GLU A 13 0.45 7.99 5.69
CA GLU A 13 0.93 7.16 6.80
C GLU A 13 0.95 5.68 6.38
N LEU A 14 1.72 4.84 7.09
CA LEU A 14 1.78 3.38 6.84
C LEU A 14 0.40 2.70 6.98
N ASP A 15 -0.43 3.19 7.90
CA ASP A 15 -1.76 2.64 8.16
C ASP A 15 -2.77 2.96 7.05
N HIS A 16 -2.42 3.82 6.07
CA HIS A 16 -3.29 4.11 4.93
C HIS A 16 -3.27 2.99 3.87
N PHE A 17 -2.27 2.08 3.89
CA PHE A 17 -2.08 1.10 2.82
C PHE A 17 -2.98 -0.14 2.96
N ALA A 18 -3.09 -0.74 4.15
CA ALA A 18 -3.90 -1.94 4.37
C ALA A 18 -5.40 -1.72 4.11
N PRO A 19 -6.03 -0.61 4.58
CA PRO A 19 -7.46 -0.36 4.34
C PRO A 19 -7.84 -0.29 2.86
N ALA A 20 -6.93 0.17 1.99
CA ALA A 20 -7.18 0.21 0.55
C ALA A 20 -7.30 -1.20 -0.05
N ILE A 21 -6.44 -2.13 0.39
CA ILE A 21 -6.50 -3.54 -0.02
C ILE A 21 -7.76 -4.22 0.54
N GLU A 22 -8.08 -3.96 1.81
CA GLU A 22 -9.30 -4.48 2.47
C GLU A 22 -10.59 -3.98 1.82
N ALA A 23 -10.59 -2.74 1.32
CA ALA A 23 -11.67 -2.18 0.52
C ALA A 23 -11.79 -2.80 -0.89
N GLY A 24 -10.89 -3.74 -1.24
CA GLY A 24 -10.93 -4.52 -2.46
C GLY A 24 -10.11 -3.95 -3.61
N ALA A 25 -9.11 -3.09 -3.33
CA ALA A 25 -8.09 -2.75 -4.33
C ALA A 25 -7.12 -3.93 -4.52
N ASP A 26 -6.72 -4.17 -5.76
CA ASP A 26 -5.78 -5.24 -6.11
C ASP A 26 -4.32 -4.79 -5.92
N ALA A 27 -4.09 -3.48 -5.91
CA ALA A 27 -2.79 -2.87 -5.60
C ALA A 27 -2.96 -1.45 -5.04
N VAL A 28 -1.88 -0.94 -4.46
CA VAL A 28 -1.76 0.43 -3.93
C VAL A 28 -0.58 1.15 -4.59
N LEU A 29 -0.75 2.44 -4.86
CA LEU A 29 0.27 3.32 -5.43
C LEU A 29 0.43 4.56 -4.55
N ALA A 30 1.67 4.85 -4.18
CA ALA A 30 2.06 6.08 -3.50
C ALA A 30 3.33 6.66 -4.15
N ALA A 31 3.50 7.99 -4.09
CA ALA A 31 4.62 8.68 -4.74
C ALA A 31 5.40 9.54 -3.75
N SER A 32 4.81 10.63 -3.23
CA SER A 32 5.53 11.61 -2.41
C SER A 32 6.19 10.99 -1.17
N VAL A 33 5.53 10.04 -0.51
CA VAL A 33 6.10 9.34 0.66
C VAL A 33 7.38 8.58 0.35
N PHE A 34 7.54 8.08 -0.89
CA PHE A 34 8.75 7.40 -1.34
C PHE A 34 9.79 8.38 -1.88
N HIS A 35 9.39 9.35 -2.71
CA HIS A 35 10.32 10.35 -3.28
C HIS A 35 10.95 11.23 -2.20
N SER A 36 10.21 11.54 -1.14
CA SER A 36 10.72 12.28 0.03
C SER A 36 11.43 11.38 1.05
N ARG A 37 11.56 10.07 0.78
CA ARG A 37 12.13 9.06 1.69
C ARG A 37 11.52 9.06 3.09
N ARG A 38 10.24 9.43 3.19
CA ARG A 38 9.49 9.35 4.44
C ARG A 38 9.31 7.90 4.87
N PHE A 39 9.03 7.03 3.90
CA PHE A 39 8.98 5.59 4.06
C PHE A 39 9.76 4.91 2.92
N THR A 40 10.21 3.70 3.17
CA THR A 40 10.74 2.78 2.17
C THR A 40 9.64 1.82 1.71
N ILE A 41 9.90 1.11 0.60
CA ILE A 41 9.04 0.00 0.17
C ILE A 41 9.02 -1.10 1.25
N GLY A 42 10.12 -1.27 1.99
CA GLY A 42 10.23 -2.22 3.09
C GLY A 42 9.28 -1.91 4.23
N ASP A 43 9.18 -0.63 4.63
CA ASP A 43 8.28 -0.18 5.70
C ASP A 43 6.82 -0.46 5.35
N VAL A 44 6.42 -0.16 4.11
CA VAL A 44 5.05 -0.43 3.62
C VAL A 44 4.78 -1.94 3.55
N LYS A 45 5.74 -2.73 3.07
CA LYS A 45 5.61 -4.20 3.06
C LYS A 45 5.51 -4.76 4.48
N GLY A 46 6.23 -4.20 5.45
CA GLY A 46 6.15 -4.56 6.86
C GLY A 46 4.76 -4.29 7.41
N ALA A 47 4.25 -3.06 7.24
CA ALA A 47 2.90 -2.70 7.68
C ALA A 47 1.81 -3.58 7.05
N LEU A 48 1.94 -3.91 5.76
CA LEU A 48 1.04 -4.84 5.08
C LEU A 48 1.13 -6.26 5.64
N GLN A 49 2.33 -6.77 5.93
CA GLN A 49 2.52 -8.08 6.56
C GLN A 49 1.93 -8.12 7.97
N ASP A 50 2.13 -7.07 8.76
CA ASP A 50 1.59 -6.94 10.12
C ASP A 50 0.05 -6.90 10.11
N ALA A 51 -0.54 -6.33 9.05
CA ALA A 51 -1.98 -6.37 8.77
C ALA A 51 -2.46 -7.69 8.12
N GLY A 52 -1.60 -8.71 8.02
CA GLY A 52 -1.95 -10.03 7.49
C GLY A 52 -2.01 -10.13 5.96
N GLN A 53 -1.55 -9.11 5.23
CA GLN A 53 -1.54 -9.10 3.77
C GLN A 53 -0.31 -9.84 3.22
N VAL A 54 -0.53 -10.68 2.19
CA VAL A 54 0.56 -11.38 1.50
C VAL A 54 1.25 -10.40 0.55
N VAL A 55 2.55 -10.18 0.78
CA VAL A 55 3.39 -9.33 -0.09
C VAL A 55 4.60 -10.10 -0.59
N ARG A 56 5.07 -9.74 -1.79
CA ARG A 56 6.33 -10.28 -2.32
C ARG A 56 7.51 -9.80 -1.47
N ARG A 57 8.41 -10.70 -1.08
CA ARG A 57 9.70 -10.33 -0.50
C ARG A 57 10.61 -9.70 -1.57
#